data_AF-A0A7C8EEQ0-F1
#
_entry.id   AF-A0A7C8EEQ0-F1
#
_cell.length_a   1.000
_cell.length_b   1.000
_cell.length_c   1.000
_cell.angle_alpha   90.00
_cell.angle_beta   90.00
_cell.angle_gamma   90.00
#
_symmetry.space_group_name_H-M   'P 1'
#
loop_
_entity.id
_entity.type
_entity.pdbx_description
1 polymer ?
#
loop_
_entity_poly.entity_id
_entity_poly.type
_entity_poly.pdbx_seq_one_letter_code
_entity_poly.pdbx_strand_id
1 'polypeptide(L)'
;MTRSTLIFCLAFLGIGRPGNETTQGQNDLEIWKEFVSILKKGEFPKEKVRPYDASLGEALLGFLRQMRETATWEEWEAPEEIHRVGNQVHFLIPLSFDSQKGTYCFSFLVEEENWYFQHMESITIRLDRISTLPTSEFSDVSDRQKAWAREEIYWSEQVRLFNFLSAVKCKELAYEWVKDGIGNGAGYFLGARAWVPFVEPGKAFILYLCWEQSNLRGNKVTLLRLDDDEATVSMKPIYFELYKAAGHLKQQVSFEDYKKIFEAIWRERAANAGWEVTIEYQDEEVVFNLNKTGRGGSKA
;
A
#
# COMPACT_ATOMS: atom_id res chain seq x y z
N MET A 1 -26.93 2.74 63.57
CA MET A 1 -27.47 2.69 62.19
C MET A 1 -26.51 1.85 61.35
N THR A 2 -27.07 0.74 60.88
CA THR A 2 -26.49 -0.45 60.27
C THR A 2 -26.18 -0.26 58.78
N ARG A 3 -25.01 -0.74 58.33
CA ARG A 3 -24.76 -1.34 57.00
C ARG A 3 -23.57 -2.31 57.16
N SER A 4 -23.81 -3.59 57.41
CA SER A 4 -24.10 -4.66 56.44
C SER A 4 -22.89 -5.06 55.60
N THR A 5 -22.25 -6.13 56.06
CA THR A 5 -21.41 -7.09 55.35
C THR A 5 -22.03 -7.54 54.02
N LEU A 6 -21.22 -7.62 52.97
CA LEU A 6 -21.41 -8.61 51.92
C LEU A 6 -20.06 -9.07 51.38
N ILE A 7 -19.70 -10.27 51.82
CA ILE A 7 -18.68 -11.14 51.25
C ILE A 7 -19.26 -11.67 49.93
N PHE A 8 -18.51 -11.56 48.85
CA PHE A 8 -18.68 -12.45 47.70
C PHE A 8 -17.31 -13.04 47.34
N CYS A 9 -17.13 -14.28 47.79
CA CYS A 9 -16.19 -15.21 47.19
C CYS A 9 -16.67 -15.54 45.77
N LEU A 10 -15.81 -15.36 44.78
CA LEU A 10 -15.85 -16.15 43.56
C LEU A 10 -14.40 -16.46 43.19
N ALA A 11 -13.95 -17.60 43.71
CA ALA A 11 -12.85 -18.34 43.16
C ALA A 11 -13.27 -18.84 41.77
N PHE A 12 -12.56 -18.41 40.73
CA PHE A 12 -12.42 -19.22 39.52
C PHE A 12 -10.97 -19.66 39.44
N LEU A 13 -10.73 -20.81 40.08
CA LEU A 13 -9.65 -21.72 39.74
C LEU A 13 -9.95 -22.27 38.34
N GLY A 14 -9.49 -21.58 37.31
CA GLY A 14 -9.30 -22.12 35.98
C GLY A 14 -7.83 -22.46 35.80
N ILE A 15 -7.38 -23.56 36.40
CA ILE A 15 -6.09 -24.18 36.08
C ILE A 15 -6.24 -24.69 34.64
N GLY A 16 -5.85 -23.86 33.67
CA GLY A 16 -5.58 -24.33 32.32
C GLY A 16 -4.43 -25.33 32.40
N ARG A 17 -4.71 -26.59 32.03
CA ARG A 17 -3.70 -27.63 31.84
C ARG A 17 -2.57 -27.08 30.93
N PRO A 18 -1.29 -27.15 31.33
CA PRO A 18 -0.18 -27.01 30.39
C PRO A 18 -0.09 -28.34 29.63
N GLY A 19 -0.82 -28.44 28.53
CA GLY A 19 -0.88 -29.68 27.77
C GLY A 19 -1.49 -29.46 26.40
N ASN A 20 -0.75 -28.78 25.51
CA ASN A 20 -0.74 -29.04 24.06
C ASN A 20 0.16 -28.11 23.23
N GLU A 21 0.82 -27.11 23.82
CA GLU A 21 1.56 -26.11 23.04
C GLU A 21 2.64 -26.71 22.13
N THR A 22 3.34 -27.76 22.57
CA THR A 22 4.35 -28.45 21.75
C THR A 22 3.77 -29.27 20.59
N THR A 23 2.64 -29.94 20.79
CA THR A 23 1.96 -30.73 19.74
C THR A 23 1.27 -29.82 18.73
N GLN A 24 0.71 -28.69 19.20
CA GLN A 24 0.05 -27.69 18.37
C GLN A 24 1.08 -26.91 17.53
N GLY A 25 2.20 -26.50 18.13
CA GLY A 25 3.28 -25.81 17.40
C GLY A 25 3.97 -26.71 16.35
N GLN A 26 4.05 -28.03 16.61
CA GLN A 26 4.51 -28.99 15.60
C GLN A 26 3.55 -29.08 14.40
N ASN A 27 2.23 -29.11 14.64
CA ASN A 27 1.21 -29.10 13.59
C ASN A 27 1.23 -27.80 12.77
N ASP A 28 1.43 -26.64 13.41
CA ASP A 28 1.51 -25.36 12.71
C ASP A 28 2.71 -25.30 11.75
N LEU A 29 3.86 -25.83 12.15
CA LEU A 29 5.02 -25.91 11.26
C LEU A 29 4.80 -26.88 10.08
N GLU A 30 3.98 -27.91 10.26
CA GLU A 30 3.60 -28.82 9.17
C GLU A 30 2.76 -28.11 8.11
N ILE A 31 1.84 -27.20 8.50
CA ILE A 31 1.09 -26.35 7.57
C ILE A 31 2.05 -25.54 6.69
N TRP A 32 3.05 -24.88 7.28
CA TRP A 32 4.04 -24.11 6.54
C TRP A 32 4.84 -24.98 5.56
N LYS A 33 5.32 -26.14 6.02
CA LYS A 33 6.08 -27.08 5.18
C LYS A 33 5.25 -27.59 4.00
N GLU A 34 3.98 -27.94 4.23
CA GLU A 34 3.07 -28.37 3.17
C GLU A 34 2.84 -27.22 2.17
N PHE A 35 2.55 -26.01 2.66
CA PHE A 35 2.37 -24.82 1.85
C PHE A 35 3.58 -24.55 0.94
N VAL A 36 4.79 -24.51 1.50
CA VAL A 36 6.02 -24.32 0.73
C VAL A 36 6.26 -25.47 -0.26
N SER A 37 5.96 -26.71 0.13
CA SER A 37 6.05 -27.87 -0.77
C SER A 37 5.11 -27.75 -1.97
N ILE A 38 3.87 -27.34 -1.75
CA ILE A 38 2.88 -27.10 -2.81
C ILE A 38 3.37 -25.97 -3.73
N LEU A 39 3.83 -24.86 -3.15
CA LEU A 39 4.31 -23.71 -3.92
C LEU A 39 5.51 -24.08 -4.81
N LYS A 40 6.44 -24.90 -4.32
CA LYS A 40 7.58 -25.43 -5.08
C LYS A 40 7.17 -26.36 -6.23
N LYS A 41 6.07 -27.11 -6.10
CA LYS A 41 5.64 -28.12 -7.09
C LYS A 41 5.04 -27.52 -8.36
N GLY A 42 4.57 -26.27 -8.32
CA GLY A 42 4.00 -25.63 -9.50
C GLY A 42 2.82 -24.74 -9.16
N GLU A 43 1.70 -24.96 -9.85
CA GLU A 43 0.50 -24.16 -9.70
C GLU A 43 -0.16 -24.42 -8.33
N PHE A 44 -0.49 -23.35 -7.61
CA PHE A 44 -1.11 -23.46 -6.30
C PHE A 44 -2.60 -23.84 -6.45
N PRO A 45 -3.11 -24.87 -5.77
CA PRO A 45 -4.48 -25.33 -5.93
C PRO A 45 -5.50 -24.26 -5.51
N LYS A 46 -6.50 -24.01 -6.35
CA LYS A 46 -7.51 -22.97 -6.09
C LYS A 46 -8.34 -23.28 -4.84
N GLU A 47 -8.63 -24.56 -4.60
CA GLU A 47 -9.37 -25.07 -3.45
C GLU A 47 -8.64 -24.90 -2.11
N LYS A 48 -7.32 -24.66 -2.15
CA LYS A 48 -6.49 -24.36 -0.97
C LYS A 48 -6.43 -22.85 -0.66
N VAL A 49 -7.17 -22.01 -1.38
CA VAL A 49 -7.23 -20.56 -1.16
C VAL A 49 -8.62 -20.18 -0.66
N ARG A 50 -8.69 -19.52 0.50
CA ARG A 50 -9.92 -18.97 1.09
C ARG A 50 -9.68 -17.52 1.54
N PRO A 51 -9.80 -16.55 0.63
CA PRO A 51 -9.46 -15.16 0.91
C PRO A 51 -10.40 -14.53 1.95
N TYR A 52 -9.98 -13.42 2.57
CA TYR A 52 -10.88 -12.60 3.40
C TYR A 52 -12.08 -12.07 2.61
N ASP A 53 -11.89 -11.77 1.32
CA ASP A 53 -12.94 -11.41 0.37
C ASP A 53 -12.84 -12.31 -0.86
N ALA A 54 -13.95 -12.94 -1.25
CA ALA A 54 -14.00 -13.90 -2.35
C ALA A 54 -13.43 -13.36 -3.68
N SER A 55 -13.54 -12.05 -3.93
CA SER A 55 -13.02 -11.41 -5.14
C SER A 55 -11.49 -11.45 -5.26
N LEU A 56 -10.78 -11.64 -4.14
CA LEU A 56 -9.33 -11.65 -4.09
C LEU A 56 -8.69 -12.98 -4.48
N GLY A 57 -9.47 -14.05 -4.72
CA GLY A 57 -8.93 -15.40 -4.96
C GLY A 57 -7.92 -15.45 -6.11
N GLU A 58 -8.28 -14.92 -7.29
CA GLU A 58 -7.37 -14.90 -8.45
C GLU A 58 -6.17 -13.95 -8.23
N ALA A 59 -6.35 -12.85 -7.51
CA ALA A 59 -5.25 -11.94 -7.16
C ALA A 59 -4.22 -12.66 -6.28
N LEU A 60 -4.67 -13.36 -5.23
CA LEU A 60 -3.80 -14.14 -4.35
C LEU A 60 -3.05 -15.24 -5.10
N LEU A 61 -3.72 -15.97 -6.00
CA LEU A 61 -3.07 -16.98 -6.84
C LEU A 61 -2.01 -16.37 -7.76
N GLY A 62 -2.29 -15.19 -8.34
CA GLY A 62 -1.33 -14.42 -9.12
C GLY A 62 -0.09 -14.02 -8.30
N PHE A 63 -0.28 -13.59 -7.05
CA PHE A 63 0.83 -13.28 -6.14
C PHE A 63 1.65 -14.51 -5.78
N LEU A 64 1.02 -15.61 -5.40
CA LEU A 64 1.74 -16.86 -5.09
C LEU A 64 2.59 -17.32 -6.28
N ARG A 65 2.08 -17.18 -7.51
CA ARG A 65 2.83 -17.46 -8.73
C ARG A 65 4.05 -16.54 -8.87
N GLN A 66 3.88 -15.23 -8.71
CA GLN A 66 4.98 -14.26 -8.79
C GLN A 66 6.04 -14.52 -7.71
N MET A 67 5.62 -14.82 -6.48
CA MET A 67 6.53 -15.14 -5.39
C MET A 67 7.34 -16.40 -5.69
N ARG A 68 6.69 -17.46 -6.18
CA ARG A 68 7.36 -18.68 -6.61
C ARG A 68 8.42 -18.42 -7.69
N GLU A 69 8.12 -17.56 -8.66
CA GLU A 69 9.02 -17.23 -9.77
C GLU A 69 10.26 -16.44 -9.33
N THR A 70 10.18 -15.75 -8.19
CA THR A 70 11.23 -14.86 -7.67
C THR A 70 11.82 -15.32 -6.33
N ALA A 71 11.37 -16.47 -5.81
CA ALA A 71 11.74 -16.96 -4.49
C ALA A 71 13.21 -17.38 -4.40
N THR A 72 13.88 -16.90 -3.35
CA THR A 72 15.12 -17.49 -2.83
C THR A 72 14.71 -18.57 -1.83
N TRP A 73 14.60 -19.83 -2.27
CA TRP A 73 13.94 -20.90 -1.49
C TRP A 73 14.57 -21.22 -0.14
N GLU A 74 15.84 -20.87 0.05
CA GLU A 74 16.55 -20.97 1.33
C GLU A 74 15.92 -20.06 2.39
N GLU A 75 15.36 -18.91 1.99
CA GLU A 75 14.67 -17.99 2.91
C GLU A 75 13.32 -18.54 3.40
N TRP A 76 12.77 -19.58 2.76
CA TRP A 76 11.44 -20.13 3.05
C TRP A 76 11.46 -21.37 3.96
N GLU A 77 12.65 -21.86 4.35
CA GLU A 77 12.80 -23.13 5.06
C GLU A 77 12.09 -23.15 6.42
N ALA A 78 12.15 -22.05 7.16
CA ALA A 78 11.48 -21.91 8.44
C ALA A 78 10.99 -20.47 8.67
N PRO A 79 9.74 -20.29 9.12
CA PRO A 79 9.24 -18.99 9.54
C PRO A 79 9.98 -18.55 10.80
N GLU A 80 10.17 -17.24 10.97
CA GLU A 80 10.83 -16.68 12.15
C GLU A 80 9.90 -16.70 13.36
N GLU A 81 8.61 -16.40 13.12
CA GLU A 81 7.60 -16.41 14.17
C GLU A 81 6.31 -17.08 13.69
N ILE A 82 5.63 -17.77 14.63
CA ILE A 82 4.35 -18.43 14.39
C ILE A 82 3.38 -17.95 15.47
N HIS A 83 2.25 -17.38 15.05
CA HIS A 83 1.22 -16.84 15.94
C HIS A 83 -0.12 -17.48 15.63
N ARG A 84 -0.75 -18.12 16.61
CA ARG A 84 -2.08 -18.71 16.47
C ARG A 84 -3.12 -17.86 17.17
N VAL A 85 -4.16 -17.46 16.46
CA VAL A 85 -5.28 -16.64 16.96
C VAL A 85 -6.59 -17.29 16.56
N GLY A 86 -7.24 -17.94 17.53
CA GLY A 86 -8.45 -18.74 17.25
C GLY A 86 -8.18 -19.84 16.23
N ASN A 87 -8.91 -19.83 15.12
CA ASN A 87 -8.76 -20.78 14.01
C ASN A 87 -7.79 -20.29 12.92
N GLN A 88 -7.08 -19.18 13.13
CA GLN A 88 -6.06 -18.68 12.21
C GLN A 88 -4.65 -18.97 12.73
N VAL A 89 -3.73 -19.19 11.79
CA VAL A 89 -2.29 -19.23 12.06
C VAL A 89 -1.58 -18.26 11.14
N HIS A 90 -0.67 -17.48 11.72
CA HIS A 90 0.10 -16.44 11.06
C HIS A 90 1.57 -16.78 11.14
N PHE A 91 2.25 -16.77 9.99
CA PHE A 91 3.68 -17.00 9.89
C PHE A 91 4.36 -15.69 9.49
N LEU A 92 5.27 -15.20 10.33
CA LEU A 92 6.11 -14.08 9.97
C LEU A 92 7.46 -14.59 9.48
N ILE A 93 7.84 -14.15 8.28
CA ILE A 93 9.06 -14.62 7.63
C ILE A 93 9.74 -13.47 6.88
N PRO A 94 11.05 -13.26 7.09
CA PRO A 94 11.81 -12.28 6.34
C PRO A 94 12.17 -12.83 4.96
N LEU A 95 11.63 -12.21 3.91
CA LEU A 95 11.86 -12.60 2.52
C LEU A 95 12.45 -11.44 1.71
N SER A 96 13.25 -11.79 0.70
CA SER A 96 13.85 -10.83 -0.22
C SER A 96 13.14 -10.87 -1.58
N PHE A 97 12.57 -9.74 -1.98
CA PHE A 97 11.97 -9.52 -3.31
C PHE A 97 12.45 -8.20 -3.88
N ASP A 98 12.75 -8.16 -5.19
CA ASP A 98 13.17 -6.95 -5.90
C ASP A 98 14.31 -6.17 -5.21
N SER A 99 15.29 -6.91 -4.69
CA SER A 99 16.44 -6.39 -3.91
C SER A 99 16.08 -5.71 -2.58
N GLN A 100 14.86 -5.89 -2.08
CA GLN A 100 14.41 -5.43 -0.78
C GLN A 100 14.07 -6.61 0.11
N LYS A 101 14.56 -6.57 1.35
CA LYS A 101 14.22 -7.55 2.38
C LYS A 101 13.12 -6.99 3.27
N GLY A 102 12.03 -7.72 3.42
CA GLY A 102 10.89 -7.36 4.25
C GLY A 102 10.33 -8.55 5.02
N THR A 103 9.66 -8.29 6.14
CA THR A 103 8.94 -9.32 6.89
C THR A 103 7.53 -9.44 6.34
N TYR A 104 7.20 -10.63 5.83
CA TYR A 104 5.88 -10.97 5.33
C TYR A 104 5.11 -11.75 6.37
N CYS A 105 3.83 -11.43 6.52
CA CYS A 105 2.89 -12.19 7.35
C CYS A 105 1.98 -13.02 6.43
N PHE A 106 2.13 -14.35 6.46
CA PHE A 106 1.26 -15.28 5.77
C PHE A 106 0.18 -15.77 6.74
N SER A 107 -1.08 -15.56 6.39
CA SER A 107 -2.23 -15.95 7.20
C SER A 107 -2.93 -17.15 6.60
N PHE A 108 -3.21 -18.15 7.44
CA PHE A 108 -3.91 -19.36 7.07
C PHE A 108 -5.11 -19.57 7.98
N LEU A 109 -6.20 -20.01 7.37
CA LEU A 109 -7.41 -20.45 8.05
C LEU A 109 -7.33 -21.95 8.28
N VAL A 110 -7.53 -22.40 9.51
CA VAL A 110 -7.54 -23.82 9.90
C VAL A 110 -8.96 -24.22 10.27
N GLU A 111 -9.52 -25.18 9.55
CA GLU A 111 -10.84 -25.73 9.80
C GLU A 111 -10.76 -27.25 9.86
N GLU A 112 -11.14 -27.81 11.00
CA GLU A 112 -11.02 -29.24 11.28
C GLU A 112 -9.56 -29.71 11.10
N GLU A 113 -9.32 -30.59 10.13
CA GLU A 113 -7.98 -31.11 9.77
C GLU A 113 -7.41 -30.46 8.50
N ASN A 114 -8.08 -29.42 7.97
CA ASN A 114 -7.68 -28.73 6.75
C ASN A 114 -7.15 -27.32 7.04
N TRP A 115 -6.26 -26.86 6.18
CA TRP A 115 -5.80 -25.47 6.15
C TRP A 115 -6.02 -24.86 4.78
N TYR A 116 -6.25 -23.54 4.77
CA TYR A 116 -6.43 -22.74 3.58
C TYR A 116 -5.58 -21.49 3.67
N PHE A 117 -4.85 -21.17 2.60
CA PHE A 117 -4.16 -19.90 2.47
C PHE A 117 -5.20 -18.78 2.37
N GLN A 118 -5.13 -17.80 3.26
CA GLN A 118 -6.17 -16.77 3.38
C GLN A 118 -5.68 -15.40 2.94
N HIS A 119 -4.49 -14.97 3.37
CA HIS A 119 -3.95 -13.67 3.00
C HIS A 119 -2.45 -13.63 3.21
N MET A 120 -1.80 -12.63 2.61
CA MET A 120 -0.41 -12.30 2.87
C MET A 120 -0.24 -10.80 2.85
N GLU A 121 0.55 -10.28 3.80
CA GLU A 121 0.81 -8.85 3.92
C GLU A 121 2.29 -8.55 4.17
N SER A 122 2.80 -7.45 3.62
CA SER A 122 4.19 -6.97 3.82
C SER A 122 4.29 -5.81 4.82
N ILE A 123 3.15 -5.28 5.23
CA ILE A 123 3.02 -4.25 6.28
C ILE A 123 2.25 -4.85 7.47
N THR A 124 2.98 -5.27 8.49
CA THR A 124 2.38 -5.81 9.73
C THR A 124 2.63 -4.86 10.90
N ILE A 125 1.56 -4.36 11.52
CA ILE A 125 1.66 -3.53 12.73
C ILE A 125 1.72 -4.46 13.95
N ARG A 126 2.87 -4.48 14.64
CA ARG A 126 3.18 -5.40 15.74
C ARG A 126 2.56 -4.97 17.08
N LEU A 127 1.23 -4.91 17.13
CA LEU A 127 0.50 -4.59 18.36
C LEU A 127 0.54 -5.70 19.40
N ASP A 128 0.96 -6.91 19.02
CA ASP A 128 1.29 -8.00 19.94
C ASP A 128 2.49 -7.67 20.86
N ARG A 129 3.29 -6.66 20.50
CA ARG A 129 4.49 -6.23 21.23
C ARG A 129 4.28 -4.98 22.11
N ILE A 130 3.04 -4.49 22.25
CA ILE A 130 2.78 -3.31 23.11
C ILE A 130 2.89 -3.69 24.59
N SER A 131 3.15 -2.69 25.43
CA SER A 131 3.11 -2.85 26.88
C SER A 131 1.71 -3.20 27.38
N THR A 132 1.59 -3.53 28.67
CA THR A 132 0.30 -3.80 29.31
C THR A 132 -0.70 -2.69 29.06
N LEU A 133 -1.94 -3.06 28.71
CA LEU A 133 -3.02 -2.11 28.50
C LEU A 133 -3.49 -1.50 29.83
N PRO A 134 -3.90 -0.22 29.85
CA PRO A 134 -3.85 0.74 28.73
C PRO A 134 -2.42 1.22 28.43
N THR A 135 -2.12 1.47 27.15
CA THR A 135 -0.81 1.99 26.68
C THR A 135 -0.97 3.30 25.92
N SER A 136 0.06 4.14 25.98
CA SER A 136 0.24 5.34 25.13
C SER A 136 1.33 5.14 24.06
N GLU A 137 2.02 4.01 24.09
CA GLU A 137 3.09 3.66 23.16
C GLU A 137 2.61 2.53 22.24
N PHE A 138 2.78 2.74 20.93
CA PHE A 138 2.34 1.81 19.90
C PHE A 138 3.52 1.50 18.97
N SER A 139 3.66 0.23 18.60
CA SER A 139 4.63 -0.18 17.59
C SER A 139 4.38 0.56 16.28
N ASP A 140 5.44 1.15 15.73
CA ASP A 140 5.38 1.89 14.48
C ASP A 140 5.99 1.08 13.32
N VAL A 141 5.76 1.53 12.09
CA VAL A 141 6.34 0.97 10.86
C VAL A 141 7.29 1.97 10.21
N SER A 142 8.11 1.51 9.26
CA SER A 142 9.05 2.40 8.56
C SER A 142 8.33 3.49 7.76
N ASP A 143 8.99 4.62 7.50
CA ASP A 143 8.39 5.71 6.72
C ASP A 143 8.01 5.28 5.30
N ARG A 144 8.77 4.34 4.70
CA ARG A 144 8.42 3.74 3.40
C ARG A 144 7.11 2.97 3.45
N GLN A 145 6.89 2.20 4.53
CA GLN A 145 5.63 1.46 4.74
C GLN A 145 4.47 2.41 5.02
N LYS A 146 4.68 3.49 5.80
CA LYS A 146 3.65 4.53 6.00
C LYS A 146 3.27 5.20 4.69
N ALA A 147 4.27 5.55 3.87
CA ALA A 147 4.05 6.12 2.54
C ALA A 147 3.28 5.15 1.64
N TRP A 148 3.68 3.87 1.61
CA TRP A 148 2.97 2.83 0.87
C TRP A 148 1.50 2.73 1.30
N ALA A 149 1.23 2.57 2.59
CA ALA A 149 -0.13 2.44 3.12
C ALA A 149 -1.01 3.66 2.80
N ARG A 150 -0.47 4.88 2.92
CA ARG A 150 -1.20 6.11 2.56
C ARG A 150 -1.53 6.15 1.07
N GLU A 151 -0.56 5.83 0.22
CA GLU A 151 -0.74 5.85 -1.22
C GLU A 151 -1.68 4.73 -1.70
N GLU A 152 -1.61 3.54 -1.10
CA GLU A 152 -2.51 2.43 -1.43
C GLU A 152 -3.97 2.77 -1.16
N ILE A 153 -4.26 3.34 0.03
CA ILE A 153 -5.61 3.81 0.38
C ILE A 153 -6.05 4.90 -0.59
N TYR A 154 -5.20 5.91 -0.80
CA TYR A 154 -5.51 7.05 -1.65
C TYR A 154 -5.83 6.62 -3.09
N TRP A 155 -4.99 5.80 -3.71
CA TRP A 155 -5.16 5.35 -5.09
C TRP A 155 -6.29 4.35 -5.25
N SER A 156 -6.51 3.46 -4.28
CA SER A 156 -7.67 2.57 -4.29
C SER A 156 -8.99 3.36 -4.32
N GLU A 157 -9.06 4.43 -3.53
CA GLU A 157 -10.22 5.32 -3.53
C GLU A 157 -10.38 6.07 -4.86
N GLN A 158 -9.28 6.57 -5.44
CA GLN A 158 -9.32 7.27 -6.73
C GLN A 158 -9.80 6.35 -7.85
N VAL A 159 -9.31 5.11 -7.89
CA VAL A 159 -9.73 4.09 -8.87
C VAL A 159 -11.19 3.73 -8.67
N ARG A 160 -11.64 3.53 -7.42
CA ARG A 160 -13.03 3.23 -7.09
C ARG A 160 -13.97 4.34 -7.59
N LEU A 161 -13.64 5.60 -7.34
CA LEU A 161 -14.43 6.76 -7.78
C LEU A 161 -14.41 6.92 -9.29
N PHE A 162 -13.25 6.77 -9.92
CA PHE A 162 -13.13 6.78 -11.38
C PHE A 162 -14.02 5.71 -12.04
N ASN A 163 -14.00 4.49 -11.52
CA ASN A 163 -14.82 3.39 -12.02
C ASN A 163 -16.31 3.63 -11.79
N PHE A 164 -16.69 4.15 -10.62
CA PHE A 164 -18.07 4.52 -10.33
C PHE A 164 -18.59 5.58 -11.33
N LEU A 165 -17.83 6.65 -11.55
CA LEU A 165 -18.19 7.70 -12.50
C LEU A 165 -18.22 7.20 -13.95
N SER A 166 -17.26 6.37 -14.32
CA SER A 166 -17.20 5.74 -15.64
C SER A 166 -18.45 4.90 -15.92
N ALA A 167 -18.94 4.16 -14.92
CA ALA A 167 -20.14 3.32 -15.04
C ALA A 167 -21.44 4.14 -15.09
N VAL A 168 -21.55 5.22 -14.32
CA VAL A 168 -22.80 6.02 -14.22
C VAL A 168 -22.92 7.05 -15.35
N LYS A 169 -21.79 7.51 -15.90
CA LYS A 169 -21.74 8.57 -16.92
C LYS A 169 -21.00 8.09 -18.16
N CYS A 170 -19.70 8.34 -18.20
CA CYS A 170 -18.78 7.84 -19.19
C CYS A 170 -17.35 8.09 -18.70
N LYS A 171 -16.39 7.46 -19.38
CA LYS A 171 -14.99 7.50 -19.00
C LYS A 171 -14.37 8.88 -19.20
N GLU A 172 -14.80 9.60 -20.22
CA GLU A 172 -14.36 10.97 -20.52
C GLU A 172 -14.71 11.91 -19.38
N LEU A 173 -15.95 11.85 -18.88
CA LEU A 173 -16.38 12.65 -17.75
C LEU A 173 -15.68 12.25 -16.44
N ALA A 174 -15.38 10.95 -16.27
CA ALA A 174 -14.59 10.49 -15.13
C ALA A 174 -13.18 11.10 -15.16
N TYR A 175 -12.55 11.23 -16.32
CA TYR A 175 -11.26 11.92 -16.47
C TYR A 175 -11.36 13.43 -16.21
N GLU A 176 -12.42 14.11 -16.63
CA GLU A 176 -12.62 15.52 -16.26
C GLU A 176 -12.78 15.69 -14.74
N TRP A 177 -13.53 14.80 -14.09
CA TRP A 177 -13.61 14.81 -12.63
C TRP A 177 -12.28 14.49 -11.95
N VAL A 178 -11.45 13.61 -12.52
CA VAL A 178 -10.09 13.37 -12.02
C VAL A 178 -9.27 14.67 -12.03
N LYS A 179 -9.39 15.50 -13.06
CA LYS A 179 -8.70 16.80 -13.10
C LYS A 179 -9.23 17.74 -12.02
N ASP A 180 -10.52 18.07 -12.09
CA ASP A 180 -11.12 19.10 -11.22
C ASP A 180 -11.18 18.68 -9.75
N GLY A 181 -11.50 17.40 -9.51
CA GLY A 181 -11.66 16.83 -8.17
C GLY A 181 -10.34 16.39 -7.55
N ILE A 182 -9.67 15.41 -8.14
CA ILE A 182 -8.45 14.81 -7.57
C ILE A 182 -7.22 15.67 -7.86
N GLY A 183 -7.11 16.15 -9.10
CA GLY A 183 -6.04 17.03 -9.54
C GLY A 183 -6.02 18.29 -8.70
N ASN A 184 -7.20 18.89 -8.49
CA ASN A 184 -7.43 20.09 -7.68
C ASN A 184 -6.28 21.10 -7.86
N GLY A 185 -6.01 21.44 -9.12
CA GLY A 185 -4.81 22.20 -9.48
C GLY A 185 -4.73 23.54 -8.75
N ALA A 186 -5.86 24.23 -8.61
CA ALA A 186 -5.95 25.47 -7.86
C ALA A 186 -5.57 25.29 -6.37
N GLY A 187 -6.09 24.25 -5.71
CA GLY A 187 -5.76 23.94 -4.32
C GLY A 187 -4.29 23.54 -4.15
N TYR A 188 -3.75 22.72 -5.06
CA TYR A 188 -2.35 22.32 -5.04
C TYR A 188 -1.42 23.52 -5.23
N PHE A 189 -1.73 24.40 -6.18
CA PHE A 189 -0.96 25.62 -6.44
C PHE A 189 -1.04 26.63 -5.29
N LEU A 190 -2.22 26.78 -4.67
CA LEU A 190 -2.37 27.55 -3.44
C LEU A 190 -1.46 27.00 -2.33
N GLY A 191 -1.43 25.68 -2.14
CA GLY A 191 -0.52 25.01 -1.20
C GLY A 191 0.94 25.31 -1.49
N ALA A 192 1.36 25.20 -2.75
CA ALA A 192 2.73 25.51 -3.18
C ALA A 192 3.14 26.94 -2.80
N ARG A 193 2.28 27.93 -3.08
CA ARG A 193 2.53 29.34 -2.76
C ARG A 193 2.55 29.61 -1.26
N ALA A 194 1.72 28.92 -0.49
CA ALA A 194 1.61 29.11 0.95
C ALA A 194 2.78 28.46 1.71
N TRP A 195 3.25 27.30 1.27
CA TRP A 195 4.26 26.51 1.99
C TRP A 195 5.67 26.70 1.45
N VAL A 196 5.83 27.27 0.26
CA VAL A 196 7.12 27.68 -0.31
C VAL A 196 7.09 29.19 -0.66
N PRO A 197 6.93 30.08 0.34
CA PRO A 197 6.60 31.49 0.10
C PRO A 197 7.78 32.37 -0.33
N PHE A 198 9.00 31.82 -0.33
CA PHE A 198 10.23 32.59 -0.53
C PHE A 198 10.77 32.59 -1.97
N VAL A 199 9.97 32.11 -2.93
CA VAL A 199 10.30 32.12 -4.36
C VAL A 199 9.08 32.50 -5.19
N GLU A 200 9.30 32.86 -6.46
CA GLU A 200 8.22 33.14 -7.41
C GLU A 200 7.22 31.97 -7.52
N PRO A 201 5.90 32.21 -7.67
CA PRO A 201 4.88 31.16 -7.62
C PRO A 201 5.12 29.97 -8.54
N GLY A 202 5.58 30.20 -9.77
CA GLY A 202 5.89 29.13 -10.71
C GLY A 202 7.03 28.22 -10.22
N LYS A 203 8.08 28.80 -9.60
CA LYS A 203 9.17 28.02 -8.98
C LYS A 203 8.70 27.36 -7.68
N ALA A 204 7.83 28.03 -6.91
CA ALA A 204 7.24 27.46 -5.70
C ALA A 204 6.48 26.16 -6.03
N PHE A 205 5.75 26.12 -7.15
CA PHE A 205 5.09 24.90 -7.63
C PHE A 205 6.07 23.74 -7.85
N ILE A 206 7.17 23.97 -8.57
CA ILE A 206 8.17 22.92 -8.84
C ILE A 206 8.83 22.44 -7.55
N LEU A 207 9.26 23.37 -6.69
CA LEU A 207 9.90 23.03 -5.42
C LEU A 207 8.94 22.30 -4.48
N TYR A 208 7.67 22.71 -4.45
CA TYR A 208 6.64 22.04 -3.67
C TYR A 208 6.34 20.64 -4.19
N LEU A 209 6.24 20.46 -5.51
CA LEU A 209 6.15 19.14 -6.15
C LEU A 209 7.29 18.24 -5.67
N CYS A 210 8.54 18.71 -5.79
CA CYS A 210 9.69 17.91 -5.36
C CYS A 210 9.64 17.59 -3.86
N TRP A 211 9.32 18.58 -3.02
CA TRP A 211 9.26 18.40 -1.57
C TRP A 211 8.13 17.45 -1.14
N GLU A 212 6.91 17.64 -1.64
CA GLU A 212 5.74 16.84 -1.26
C GLU A 212 5.90 15.40 -1.73
N GLN A 213 6.36 15.20 -2.97
CA GLN A 213 6.54 13.88 -3.53
C GLN A 213 7.66 13.11 -2.81
N SER A 214 8.76 13.77 -2.42
CA SER A 214 9.85 13.11 -1.69
C SER A 214 9.56 12.89 -0.20
N ASN A 215 8.99 13.87 0.49
CA ASN A 215 8.88 13.85 1.96
C ASN A 215 7.53 13.35 2.47
N LEU A 216 6.43 13.64 1.78
CA LEU A 216 5.08 13.24 2.21
C LEU A 216 4.62 11.94 1.56
N ARG A 217 4.85 11.84 0.25
CA ARG A 217 4.42 10.71 -0.58
C ARG A 217 5.44 9.58 -0.62
N GLY A 218 6.71 9.86 -0.32
CA GLY A 218 7.80 8.88 -0.25
C GLY A 218 8.40 8.49 -1.61
N ASN A 219 8.05 9.19 -2.69
CA ASN A 219 8.60 8.95 -4.02
C ASN A 219 10.08 9.35 -4.07
N LYS A 220 10.90 8.66 -4.87
CA LYS A 220 12.26 9.15 -5.14
C LYS A 220 12.15 10.25 -6.19
N VAL A 221 12.59 11.46 -5.88
CA VAL A 221 12.47 12.61 -6.76
C VAL A 221 13.80 13.31 -6.90
N THR A 222 14.15 13.64 -8.15
CA THR A 222 15.34 14.40 -8.49
C THR A 222 14.94 15.61 -9.33
N LEU A 223 15.24 16.81 -8.83
CA LEU A 223 15.13 18.03 -9.62
C LEU A 223 16.37 18.15 -10.52
N LEU A 224 16.19 17.91 -11.82
CA LEU A 224 17.28 17.91 -12.79
C LEU A 224 17.58 19.31 -13.31
N ARG A 225 16.54 20.15 -13.45
CA ARG A 225 16.66 21.52 -13.94
C ARG A 225 15.56 22.40 -13.36
N LEU A 226 15.88 23.65 -13.03
CA LEU A 226 14.92 24.67 -12.62
C LEU A 226 15.41 26.07 -13.01
N ASP A 227 14.87 26.59 -14.10
CA ASP A 227 15.10 27.95 -14.58
C ASP A 227 13.80 28.78 -14.47
N ASP A 228 13.79 29.98 -15.06
CA ASP A 228 12.61 30.84 -15.06
C ASP A 228 11.51 30.33 -15.97
N ASP A 229 11.84 29.69 -17.10
CA ASP A 229 10.88 29.31 -18.14
C ASP A 229 10.78 27.80 -18.37
N GLU A 230 11.67 27.01 -17.75
CA GLU A 230 11.70 25.56 -17.88
C GLU A 230 12.12 24.86 -16.58
N ALA A 231 11.61 23.65 -16.39
CA ALA A 231 12.01 22.77 -15.30
C ALA A 231 11.94 21.30 -15.73
N THR A 232 12.83 20.49 -15.18
CA THR A 232 12.84 19.04 -15.39
C THR A 232 12.91 18.32 -14.06
N VAL A 233 11.94 17.43 -13.81
CA VAL A 233 11.87 16.61 -12.60
C VAL A 233 11.81 15.14 -12.99
N SER A 234 12.72 14.32 -12.48
CA SER A 234 12.58 12.86 -12.53
C SER A 234 11.96 12.36 -11.22
N MET A 235 11.02 11.43 -11.33
CA MET A 235 10.38 10.77 -10.19
C MET A 235 10.30 9.27 -10.41
N LYS A 236 10.66 8.47 -9.41
CA LYS A 236 10.28 7.06 -9.31
C LYS A 236 9.02 6.93 -8.46
N PRO A 237 7.86 6.65 -9.07
CA PRO A 237 6.60 6.69 -8.36
C PRO A 237 6.19 5.39 -7.67
N ILE A 238 5.94 5.50 -6.37
CA ILE A 238 5.34 4.46 -5.54
C ILE A 238 3.99 4.01 -6.10
N TYR A 239 3.21 4.90 -6.71
CA TYR A 239 1.88 4.53 -7.22
C TYR A 239 1.91 3.54 -8.39
N PHE A 240 2.98 3.51 -9.20
CA PHE A 240 3.14 2.45 -10.21
C PHE A 240 3.69 1.15 -9.61
N GLU A 241 4.56 1.24 -8.61
CA GLU A 241 4.95 0.06 -7.81
C GLU A 241 3.71 -0.55 -7.14
N LEU A 242 2.82 0.28 -6.58
CA LEU A 242 1.54 -0.12 -6.01
C LEU A 242 0.67 -0.85 -7.02
N TYR A 243 0.46 -0.29 -8.21
CA TYR A 243 -0.33 -1.00 -9.23
C TYR A 243 0.26 -2.38 -9.57
N LYS A 244 1.60 -2.50 -9.63
CA LYS A 244 2.28 -3.78 -9.86
C LYS A 244 2.13 -4.74 -8.67
N ALA A 245 2.03 -4.24 -7.44
CA ALA A 245 2.03 -5.03 -6.22
C ALA A 245 0.65 -5.21 -5.56
N ALA A 246 -0.39 -4.50 -5.99
CA ALA A 246 -1.73 -4.55 -5.42
C ALA A 246 -2.71 -5.24 -6.37
N GLY A 247 -3.08 -6.47 -6.06
CA GLY A 247 -3.91 -7.30 -6.96
C GLY A 247 -5.31 -6.74 -7.17
N HIS A 248 -5.90 -6.12 -6.14
CA HIS A 248 -7.23 -5.51 -6.24
C HIS A 248 -7.26 -4.31 -7.19
N LEU A 249 -6.16 -3.58 -7.36
CA LEU A 249 -6.09 -2.47 -8.33
C LEU A 249 -6.10 -2.99 -9.76
N LYS A 250 -5.31 -4.02 -10.07
CA LYS A 250 -5.21 -4.62 -11.42
C LYS A 250 -6.53 -5.20 -11.91
N GLN A 251 -7.38 -5.67 -11.00
CA GLN A 251 -8.72 -6.18 -11.32
C GLN A 251 -9.73 -5.07 -11.63
N GLN A 252 -9.48 -3.86 -11.13
CA GLN A 252 -10.41 -2.74 -11.19
C GLN A 252 -10.13 -1.79 -12.35
N VAL A 253 -8.88 -1.60 -12.73
CA VAL A 253 -8.50 -0.62 -13.74
C VAL A 253 -7.32 -1.13 -14.57
N SER A 254 -7.32 -0.82 -15.87
CA SER A 254 -6.18 -1.13 -16.72
C SER A 254 -4.98 -0.25 -16.36
N PHE A 255 -3.76 -0.74 -16.61
CA PHE A 255 -2.56 0.06 -16.36
C PHE A 255 -2.54 1.36 -17.18
N GLU A 256 -3.04 1.29 -18.42
CA GLU A 256 -3.17 2.46 -19.30
C GLU A 256 -4.13 3.52 -18.74
N ASP A 257 -5.24 3.11 -18.14
CA ASP A 257 -6.16 4.05 -17.50
C ASP A 257 -5.60 4.58 -16.19
N TYR A 258 -4.96 3.73 -15.40
CA TYR A 258 -4.27 4.14 -14.18
C TYR A 258 -3.21 5.21 -14.45
N LYS A 259 -2.43 5.02 -15.53
CA LYS A 259 -1.46 5.99 -16.06
C LYS A 259 -2.14 7.29 -16.51
N LYS A 260 -3.27 7.21 -17.23
CA LYS A 260 -4.02 8.40 -17.67
C LYS A 260 -4.60 9.21 -16.50
N ILE A 261 -5.05 8.55 -15.44
CA ILE A 261 -5.49 9.22 -14.21
C ILE A 261 -4.33 10.03 -13.62
N PHE A 262 -3.16 9.40 -13.51
CA PHE A 262 -1.94 10.06 -13.06
C PHE A 262 -1.56 11.26 -13.92
N GLU A 263 -1.56 11.12 -15.25
CA GLU A 263 -1.23 12.21 -16.16
C GLU A 263 -2.24 13.36 -16.07
N ALA A 264 -3.53 13.06 -15.98
CA ALA A 264 -4.58 14.06 -15.87
C ALA A 264 -4.40 14.93 -14.62
N ILE A 265 -4.08 14.31 -13.48
CA ILE A 265 -3.78 15.01 -12.21
C ILE A 265 -2.62 15.99 -12.39
N TRP A 266 -1.50 15.55 -12.97
CA TRP A 266 -0.31 16.40 -13.06
C TRP A 266 -0.41 17.48 -14.12
N ARG A 267 -1.07 17.20 -15.25
CA ARG A 267 -1.34 18.22 -16.26
C ARG A 267 -2.22 19.32 -15.70
N GLU A 268 -3.25 18.97 -14.92
CA GLU A 268 -4.12 19.95 -14.27
C GLU A 268 -3.37 20.82 -13.24
N ARG A 269 -2.55 20.19 -12.40
CA ARG A 269 -1.72 20.89 -11.41
C ARG A 269 -0.71 21.83 -12.05
N ALA A 270 -0.01 21.37 -13.09
CA ALA A 270 0.95 22.17 -13.82
C ALA A 270 0.26 23.37 -14.51
N ALA A 271 -0.87 23.14 -15.18
CA ALA A 271 -1.60 24.19 -15.88
C ALA A 271 -2.04 25.32 -14.93
N ASN A 272 -2.54 24.99 -13.74
CA ASN A 272 -2.93 25.99 -12.73
C ASN A 272 -1.74 26.80 -12.20
N ALA A 273 -0.53 26.26 -12.27
CA ALA A 273 0.70 26.93 -11.89
C ALA A 273 1.38 27.68 -13.07
N GLY A 274 0.75 27.71 -14.26
CA GLY A 274 1.29 28.36 -15.46
C GLY A 274 2.36 27.55 -16.19
N TRP A 275 2.37 26.22 -16.00
CA TRP A 275 3.27 25.28 -16.65
C TRP A 275 2.51 24.38 -17.64
N GLU A 276 3.07 24.20 -18.82
CA GLU A 276 2.75 23.10 -19.72
C GLU A 276 3.70 21.94 -19.41
N VAL A 277 3.15 20.75 -19.19
CA VAL A 277 3.94 19.58 -18.81
C VAL A 277 3.84 18.45 -19.84
N THR A 278 5.00 17.97 -20.27
CA THR A 278 5.16 16.72 -21.00
C THR A 278 5.65 15.66 -20.03
N ILE A 279 5.00 14.50 -20.03
CA ILE A 279 5.31 13.39 -19.14
C ILE A 279 5.89 12.25 -19.97
N GLU A 280 7.13 11.89 -19.69
CA GLU A 280 7.86 10.82 -20.36
C GLU A 280 8.12 9.68 -19.37
N TYR A 281 8.21 8.46 -19.89
CA TYR A 281 8.40 7.24 -19.10
C TYR A 281 9.73 6.63 -19.53
N GLN A 282 10.70 6.58 -18.62
CA GLN A 282 12.03 6.06 -18.84
C GLN A 282 12.29 4.96 -17.81
N ASP A 283 12.20 3.70 -18.24
CA ASP A 283 12.25 2.51 -17.38
C ASP A 283 11.25 2.58 -16.21
N GLU A 284 11.74 2.77 -14.98
CA GLU A 284 10.92 2.90 -13.76
C GLU A 284 10.70 4.36 -13.34
N GLU A 285 11.27 5.31 -14.08
CA GLU A 285 11.17 6.75 -13.81
C GLU A 285 10.15 7.42 -14.72
N VAL A 286 9.54 8.46 -14.16
CA VAL A 286 8.67 9.40 -14.85
C VAL A 286 9.37 10.75 -14.89
N VAL A 287 9.61 11.26 -16.08
CA VAL A 287 10.25 12.56 -16.28
C VAL A 287 9.20 13.58 -16.67
N PHE A 288 9.10 14.63 -15.87
CA PHE A 288 8.27 15.80 -16.14
C PHE A 288 9.14 16.86 -16.77
N ASN A 289 8.85 17.20 -18.02
CA ASN A 289 9.42 18.33 -18.73
C ASN A 289 8.40 19.46 -18.72
N LEU A 290 8.65 20.51 -17.93
CA LEU A 290 7.74 21.63 -17.74
C LEU A 290 8.27 22.87 -18.44
N ASN A 291 7.43 23.50 -19.24
CA ASN A 291 7.71 24.77 -19.91
C ASN A 291 6.66 25.80 -19.51
N LYS A 292 7.06 27.05 -19.29
CA LYS A 292 6.07 28.10 -19.01
C LYS A 292 5.16 28.28 -20.22
N THR A 293 3.85 28.24 -19.98
CA THR A 293 2.88 28.70 -20.98
C THR A 293 3.13 30.20 -21.17
N GLY A 294 3.58 30.60 -22.36
CA GLY A 294 3.99 31.98 -22.66
C GLY A 294 2.94 32.99 -22.17
N ARG A 295 3.40 34.15 -21.67
CA ARG A 295 2.58 35.23 -21.06
C ARG A 295 1.33 35.57 -21.91
N GLY A 296 0.24 34.85 -21.71
CA GLY A 296 -1.10 35.27 -22.07
C GLY A 296 -1.50 36.34 -21.07
N GLY A 297 -1.64 37.58 -21.53
CA GLY A 297 -1.86 38.75 -20.71
C GLY A 297 -2.92 38.56 -19.62
N SER A 298 -2.59 39.10 -18.44
CA SER A 298 -3.54 39.45 -17.40
C SER A 298 -4.84 39.95 -18.03
N LYS A 299 -5.92 39.19 -17.88
CA LYS A 299 -7.24 39.79 -17.81
C LYS A 299 -7.46 40.14 -16.35
N ALA A 300 -7.49 41.44 -16.11
CA ALA A 300 -7.95 42.09 -14.89
C ALA A 300 -9.35 41.64 -14.51
#